data_AF-X0Z0I6-F1
#
_entry.id   AF-X0Z0I6-F1
#
_cell.length_a   1.000
_cell.length_b   1.000
_cell.length_c   1.000
_cell.angle_alpha   90.00
_cell.angle_beta   90.00
_cell.angle_gamma   90.00
#
_symmetry.space_group_name_H-M   'P 1'
#
loop_
_entity.id
_entity.type
_entity.pdbx_description
1 polymer ?
#
loop_
_entity_poly.entity_id
_entity_poly.type
_entity_poly.pdbx_seq_one_letter_code
_entity_poly.pdbx_strand_id
1 'polypeptide(L)' 'MVEEEEEKKKKKKKIDPSYQSAAVLGLALVSMGEKVGGDMMMRSIDHLLQYCGTPVRRAVPLAIALLHVSDAKG' A
#
# COMPACT_ATOMS: atom_id res chain seq x y z
N MET A 1 22.53 7.67 -32.49
CA MET A 1 22.25 8.60 -31.37
C MET A 1 20.78 8.98 -31.24
N VAL A 2 19.98 9.04 -32.30
CA VAL A 2 18.53 9.29 -32.20
C VAL A 2 17.72 8.02 -31.84
N GLU A 3 18.27 6.83 -32.15
CA GLU A 3 17.58 5.55 -31.89
C GLU A 3 17.64 5.08 -30.42
N GLU A 4 18.70 5.40 -29.67
CA GLU A 4 18.81 5.08 -28.23
C GLU A 4 17.83 5.89 -27.36
N GLU A 5 17.39 7.06 -27.82
CA GLU A 5 16.44 7.90 -27.07
C GLU A 5 14.99 7.39 -27.20
N GLU A 6 14.65 6.76 -28.34
CA GLU A 6 13.33 6.15 -28.54
C GLU A 6 13.13 4.87 -27.73
N GLU A 7 14.18 4.06 -27.53
CA GLU A 7 14.07 2.78 -26.83
C GLU A 7 13.86 2.96 -25.31
N LYS A 8 14.46 4.00 -24.71
CA LYS A 8 14.21 4.39 -23.31
C LYS A 8 12.79 4.93 -23.06
N LYS A 9 12.06 5.35 -24.11
CA LYS A 9 10.65 5.77 -24.00
C LYS A 9 9.66 4.60 -24.20
N LYS A 10 10.06 3.51 -24.86
CA LYS A 10 9.20 2.36 -25.22
C LYS A 10 9.23 1.21 -24.20
N LYS A 11 8.90 1.50 -22.93
CA LYS A 11 8.25 0.56 -21.98
C LYS A 11 8.04 1.23 -20.62
N LYS A 12 7.40 2.41 -20.60
CA LYS A 12 6.61 2.78 -19.42
C LYS A 12 5.50 1.73 -19.32
N LYS A 13 5.76 0.59 -18.66
CA LYS A 13 4.70 -0.34 -18.25
C LYS A 13 3.66 0.54 -17.58
N LYS A 14 2.44 0.60 -18.13
CA LYS A 14 1.33 1.27 -17.44
C LYS A 14 1.28 0.63 -16.07
N ILE A 15 1.69 1.36 -15.05
CA ILE A 15 1.82 0.78 -13.72
C ILE A 15 0.41 0.74 -13.16
N ASP A 16 -0.19 -0.45 -13.14
CA ASP A 16 -1.57 -0.66 -12.70
C ASP A 16 -1.74 -0.17 -11.26
N PRO A 17 -2.51 0.89 -10.99
CA PRO A 17 -2.53 1.55 -9.69
C PRO A 17 -2.90 0.62 -8.51
N SER A 18 -3.45 -0.56 -8.80
CA SER A 18 -3.66 -1.69 -7.91
C SER A 18 -2.41 -2.17 -7.15
N TYR A 19 -1.19 -1.94 -7.67
CA TYR A 19 0.04 -2.32 -6.95
C TYR A 19 0.16 -1.62 -5.59
N GLN A 20 -0.35 -0.38 -5.49
CA GLN A 20 -0.30 0.38 -4.24
C GLN A 20 -1.23 -0.23 -3.20
N SER A 21 -2.41 -0.69 -3.62
CA SER A 21 -3.34 -1.42 -2.78
C SER A 21 -2.71 -2.71 -2.25
N ALA A 22 -2.04 -3.47 -3.12
CA ALA A 22 -1.32 -4.68 -2.72
C ALA A 22 -0.17 -4.38 -1.74
N ALA A 23 0.56 -3.27 -1.93
CA ALA A 23 1.62 -2.85 -1.02
C ALA A 23 1.09 -2.51 0.38
N VAL A 24 -0.06 -1.84 0.49
CA VAL A 24 -0.69 -1.52 1.78
C VAL A 24 -1.15 -2.78 2.52
N LEU A 25 -1.71 -3.75 1.79
CA LEU A 25 -2.06 -5.05 2.38
C LEU A 25 -0.81 -5.83 2.83
N GLY A 26 0.27 -5.80 2.05
CA GLY A 26 1.56 -6.39 2.42
C GLY A 26 2.15 -5.79 3.69
N LEU A 27 2.11 -4.46 3.84
CA LEU A 27 2.53 -3.81 5.09
C LEU A 27 1.68 -4.29 6.28
N ALA A 28 0.36 -4.40 6.12
CA ALA A 28 -0.50 -4.88 7.19
C ALA A 28 -0.12 -6.30 7.64
N LEU A 29 0.17 -7.20 6.68
CA LEU A 29 0.62 -8.56 6.97
C LEU A 29 1.96 -8.59 7.72
N VAL A 30 2.94 -7.79 7.29
CA VAL A 30 4.25 -7.69 7.95
C VAL A 30 4.09 -7.16 9.38
N SER A 31 3.29 -6.11 9.53
CA SER A 31 3.04 -5.44 10.81
C SER A 31 2.37 -6.34 11.83
N MET A 32 1.54 -7.30 11.41
CA MET A 32 0.96 -8.33 12.30
C MET A 32 1.99 -9.29 12.88
N GLY A 33 3.12 -9.51 12.19
CA GLY A 33 4.21 -10.37 12.66
C GLY A 33 5.11 -9.70 13.69
N GLU A 34 5.01 -8.38 13.86
CA GLU A 34 5.91 -7.59 14.69
C GLU A 34 5.19 -6.97 15.88
N LYS A 35 5.78 -7.12 17.07
CA LYS A 35 5.16 -6.72 18.36
C LYS A 35 4.79 -5.23 18.46
N VAL A 36 5.46 -4.37 17.69
CA VAL A 36 5.28 -2.91 17.67
C VAL A 36 4.74 -2.43 16.30
N GLY A 37 4.63 -3.35 15.32
CA GLY A 37 4.32 -3.02 13.92
C GLY A 37 2.92 -2.42 13.76
N GLY A 38 1.94 -2.88 14.52
CA GLY A 38 0.57 -2.35 14.48
C GLY A 38 0.47 -0.86 14.81
N ASP A 39 1.06 -0.42 15.92
CA ASP A 39 1.05 0.99 16.34
C ASP A 39 1.83 1.90 15.39
N MET A 40 2.91 1.37 14.79
CA MET A 40 3.69 2.10 13.78
C MET A 40 2.91 2.23 12.47
N MET A 41 2.28 1.15 12.01
CA MET A 41 1.48 1.09 10.80
C MET A 41 0.29 2.04 10.85
N MET A 42 -0.38 2.18 12.00
CA MET A 42 -1.52 3.10 12.16
C MET A 42 -1.16 4.56 11.88
N ARG A 43 0.07 5.00 12.23
CA ARG A 43 0.55 6.35 11.88
C ARG A 43 0.79 6.52 10.39
N SER A 44 1.33 5.50 9.72
CA SER A 44 1.53 5.52 8.27
C SER A 44 0.22 5.47 7.50
N ILE A 45 -0.78 4.75 8.01
CA ILE A 45 -2.13 4.67 7.42
C ILE A 45 -2.84 6.03 7.40
N ASP A 46 -2.70 6.85 8.45
CA ASP A 46 -3.32 8.18 8.49
C ASP A 46 -2.83 9.07 7.33
N HIS A 47 -1.52 9.04 7.06
CA HIS A 47 -0.94 9.71 5.91
C HIS A 47 -1.38 9.08 4.57
N LEU A 48 -1.52 7.75 4.48
CA LEU A 48 -2.05 7.08 3.29
C LEU A 48 -3.49 7.54 2.99
N LEU A 49 -4.33 7.75 4.01
CA LEU A 49 -5.70 8.24 3.86
C LEU A 49 -5.74 9.67 3.34
N GLN A 50 -4.92 10.56 3.92
CA GLN A 50 -4.90 11.97 3.55
C GLN A 50 -4.34 12.19 2.14
N TYR A 51 -3.23 11.53 1.79
CA TYR A 51 -2.45 11.87 0.60
C TYR A 51 -2.59 10.92 -0.59
N CYS A 52 -3.12 9.70 -0.43
CA CYS A 52 -3.19 8.74 -1.55
C CYS A 52 -4.50 8.78 -2.33
N GLY A 53 -4.44 8.26 -3.56
CA GLY A 53 -5.59 8.12 -4.45
C GLY A 53 -6.58 7.03 -4.02
N THR A 54 -7.72 7.00 -4.72
CA THR A 54 -8.83 6.06 -4.53
C THR A 54 -8.45 4.58 -4.34
N PRO A 55 -7.52 3.97 -5.11
CA PRO A 55 -7.18 2.55 -4.94
C PRO A 55 -6.57 2.24 -3.57
N VAL A 56 -5.74 3.14 -3.02
CA VAL A 56 -5.12 3.00 -1.71
C VAL A 56 -6.14 3.22 -0.60
N ARG A 57 -6.97 4.27 -0.71
CA ARG A 57 -8.02 4.58 0.27
C ARG A 57 -9.02 3.44 0.47
N ARG A 58 -9.29 2.63 -0.56
CA ARG A 58 -10.14 1.42 -0.45
C ARG A 58 -9.44 0.24 0.21
N ALA A 59 -8.12 0.13 0.05
CA ALA A 59 -7.33 -0.94 0.66
C ALA A 59 -7.07 -0.69 2.15
N VAL A 60 -7.05 0.57 2.59
CA VAL A 60 -6.79 0.95 3.98
C VAL A 60 -7.76 0.31 4.99
N PRO A 61 -9.10 0.39 4.83
CA PRO A 61 -10.03 -0.28 5.75
C PRO A 61 -9.81 -1.79 5.87
N LEU A 62 -9.46 -2.44 4.75
CA LEU A 62 -9.13 -3.87 4.73
C LEU A 62 -7.82 -4.16 5.49
N ALA A 63 -6.80 -3.31 5.32
CA ALA A 63 -5.55 -3.41 6.07
C ALA A 63 -5.76 -3.22 7.58
N ILE A 64 -6.60 -2.26 8.00
CA ILE A 64 -6.95 -2.05 9.41
C ILE A 64 -7.69 -3.27 9.98
N ALA A 65 -8.64 -3.82 9.21
CA ALA A 65 -9.37 -5.03 9.61
C ALA A 65 -8.43 -6.24 9.76
N LEU A 66 -7.44 -6.39 8.89
CA LEU A 66 -6.42 -7.43 9.00
C LEU A 66 -5.57 -7.25 10.26
N LEU A 67 -5.06 -6.03 10.52
CA LEU A 67 -4.25 -5.74 11.71
C LEU A 67 -4.95 -6.10 13.03
N HIS A 68 -6.27 -5.95 13.07
CA HIS A 68 -7.09 -6.22 14.27
C HIS A 68 -7.87 -7.53 14.19
N VAL A 69 -7.54 -8.43 13.25
CA VAL A 69 -8.25 -9.71 13.10
C VAL A 69 -8.28 -10.54 14.39
N SER A 70 -7.25 -10.38 15.23
CA SER A 70 -7.13 -11.04 16.53
C SER A 70 -7.66 -10.23 17.71
N ASP A 71 -7.89 -8.91 17.54
CA ASP A 71 -8.47 -8.03 18.57
C ASP A 71 -9.92 -7.71 18.21
N ALA A 72 -10.79 -8.68 18.49
CA ALA A 72 -12.22 -8.55 18.30
C ALA A 72 -12.84 -7.67 19.40
N LYS A 73 -12.56 -6.36 19.37
CA LYS A 73 -13.43 -5.37 20.01
C LYS A 73 -14.41 -4.86 18.96
N GLY A 74 -15.48 -5.65 18.78
CA GLY A 74 -16.70 -5.22 18.10
C GLY A 74 -17.53 -4.30 18.97
#